data_AF-A0AAP7QQJ0-F1
#
_entry.id   AF-A0AAP7QQJ0-F1
#
_cell.length_a   1.000
_cell.length_b   1.000
_cell.length_c   1.000
_cell.angle_alpha   90.00
_cell.angle_beta   90.00
_cell.angle_gamma   90.00
#
_symmetry.space_group_name_H-M   'P 1'
#
loop_
_entity.id
_entity.type
_entity.pdbx_description
1 polymer ?
#
loop_
_entity_poly.entity_id
_entity_poly.type
_entity_poly.pdbx_seq_one_letter_code
_entity_poly.pdbx_strand_id
1 'polypeptide(L)' 'MEKEMIENYKKYVFIMPFVGLFVSVLLFVYFFGIAGPGEPIWGAALYCALPFLVNTICFLPLCIYFKVSKKSEEHT' A
#
# COMPACT_ATOMS: atom_id res chain seq x y z
N MET A 1 -11.85 -17.21 -17.33
CA MET A 1 -10.41 -17.13 -17.00
C MET A 1 -9.95 -15.68 -16.86
N GLU A 2 -10.05 -14.84 -17.89
CA GLU A 2 -9.57 -13.44 -17.83
C GLU A 2 -10.31 -12.57 -16.78
N LYS A 3 -11.65 -12.70 -16.68
CA LYS A 3 -12.45 -12.01 -15.64
C LYS A 3 -12.06 -12.38 -14.21
N GLU A 4 -11.81 -13.67 -13.94
CA GLU A 4 -11.34 -14.14 -12.63
C GLU A 4 -9.94 -13.61 -12.31
N MET A 5 -9.04 -13.59 -13.31
CA MET A 5 -7.70 -13.03 -13.13
C MET A 5 -7.75 -11.56 -12.75
N ILE A 6 -8.62 -10.78 -13.41
CA ILE A 6 -8.82 -9.36 -13.10
C ILE A 6 -9.40 -9.16 -11.70
N GLU A 7 -10.37 -9.99 -11.30
CA GLU A 7 -10.98 -9.90 -9.96
C GLU A 7 -9.99 -10.25 -8.84
N ASN A 8 -9.18 -11.29 -9.03
CA ASN A 8 -8.12 -11.68 -8.10
C ASN A 8 -7.03 -10.61 -8.01
N TYR A 9 -6.65 -10.02 -9.14
CA TYR A 9 -5.69 -8.92 -9.17
C TYR A 9 -6.23 -7.68 -8.45
N LYS A 10 -7.52 -7.36 -8.60
CA LYS A 10 -8.17 -6.25 -7.86
C LYS A 10 -8.16 -6.48 -6.34
N LYS A 11 -8.44 -7.71 -5.88
CA LYS A 11 -8.33 -8.08 -4.46
C LYS A 11 -6.91 -7.91 -3.94
N TYR A 12 -5.92 -8.36 -4.71
CA TYR A 12 -4.50 -8.20 -4.37
C TYR A 12 -4.10 -6.72 -4.25
N VAL A 13 -4.44 -5.91 -5.27
CA VAL A 13 -4.16 -4.48 -5.29
C VAL A 13 -4.80 -3.78 -4.08
N PHE A 14 -6.01 -4.18 -3.69
CA PHE A 14 -6.68 -3.63 -2.50
C PHE A 14 -5.95 -3.95 -1.19
N ILE A 15 -5.31 -5.12 -1.09
CA ILE A 15 -4.58 -5.56 0.11
C ILE A 15 -3.18 -4.91 0.20
N MET A 16 -2.58 -4.57 -0.94
CA MET A 16 -1.24 -3.98 -1.06
C MET A 16 -0.94 -2.80 -0.09
N PRO A 17 -1.79 -1.76 0.05
CA PRO A 17 -1.55 -0.68 1.01
C PRO A 17 -1.61 -1.14 2.48
N PHE A 18 -2.43 -2.13 2.82
CA PHE A 18 -2.52 -2.67 4.18
C PHE A 18 -1.26 -3.45 4.57
N VAL A 19 -0.67 -4.18 3.61
CA VAL A 19 0.63 -4.84 3.80
C VAL A 19 1.72 -3.79 4.03
N GLY A 20 1.74 -2.73 3.22
CA GLY A 20 2.65 -1.59 3.43
C GLY A 20 2.49 -0.96 4.81
N LEU A 21 1.25 -0.73 5.25
CA LEU A 21 0.94 -0.20 6.58
C LEU A 21 1.44 -1.12 7.70
N PHE A 22 1.21 -2.43 7.56
CA PHE A 22 1.64 -3.41 8.57
C PHE A 22 3.16 -3.42 8.72
N VAL A 23 3.90 -3.44 7.62
CA VAL A 23 5.38 -3.35 7.63
C VAL A 23 5.84 -2.02 8.25
N SER A 24 5.18 -0.91 7.92
CA SER A 24 5.45 0.39 8.51
C SER A 24 5.30 0.39 10.04
N VAL A 25 4.25 -0.25 10.56
CA VAL A 25 4.02 -0.39 12.01
C VAL A 25 5.10 -1.25 12.67
N LEU A 26 5.48 -2.38 12.05
CA LEU A 26 6.55 -3.24 12.56
C LEU A 26 7.88 -2.49 12.67
N LEU A 27 8.24 -1.72 11.63
CA LEU A 27 9.43 -0.88 11.64
C LEU A 27 9.35 0.18 12.75
N PHE A 28 8.19 0.81 12.93
CA PHE A 28 8.00 1.80 13.98
C PHE A 28 8.23 1.19 15.37
N VAL A 29 7.61 0.04 15.66
CA VAL A 29 7.79 -0.67 16.94
C VAL A 29 9.26 -1.08 17.14
N TYR A 30 9.93 -1.54 16.08
CA TYR A 30 11.34 -1.92 16.15
C TYR A 30 12.25 -0.72 16.49
N PHE A 31 12.16 0.37 15.72
CA PHE A 31 13.04 1.53 15.89
C PHE A 31 12.74 2.33 17.16
N PHE A 32 11.47 2.53 17.50
CA PHE A 32 11.07 3.36 18.63
C PHE A 32 10.82 2.59 19.93
N GLY A 33 10.54 1.29 19.85
CA GLY A 33 10.25 0.45 21.02
C GLY A 33 11.40 -0.46 21.46
N ILE A 34 12.22 -0.97 20.52
CA ILE A 34 13.27 -1.97 20.83
C ILE A 34 14.66 -1.38 20.70
N ALA A 35 15.02 -0.84 19.52
CA ALA A 35 16.37 -0.38 19.23
C ALA A 35 16.71 0.97 19.89
N GLY A 36 15.68 1.79 20.16
CA GLY A 36 15.86 3.19 20.56
C GLY A 36 16.29 4.08 19.38
N PRO A 37 15.96 5.38 19.39
CA PRO A 37 16.26 6.26 18.27
C PRO A 37 17.78 6.53 18.18
N GLY A 38 18.49 5.71 17.40
CA GLY A 38 19.91 5.91 17.07
C GLY A 38 20.15 7.00 16.01
N GLU A 39 19.10 7.40 15.29
CA GLU A 39 19.08 8.44 14.25
C GLU A 39 18.17 9.61 14.66
N PRO A 40 18.23 10.77 13.99
CA PRO A 40 17.22 11.81 14.17
C PRO A 40 15.81 11.21 14.02
N ILE A 41 14.96 11.43 15.04
CA ILE A 41 13.60 10.88 15.14
C ILE A 41 12.80 11.05 13.84
N TRP A 42 12.99 12.16 13.14
CA TRP A 42 12.32 12.45 11.87
C TRP A 42 12.74 11.51 10.73
N GLY A 43 14.02 11.15 10.65
CA GLY A 43 14.54 10.21 9.64
C GLY A 43 13.97 8.81 9.85
N ALA A 44 13.99 8.33 11.11
CA ALA A 44 13.41 7.04 11.47
C ALA A 44 11.89 7.00 11.21
N ALA A 45 11.15 8.07 11.52
CA ALA A 45 9.73 8.16 11.24
C ALA A 45 9.41 8.10 9.74
N LEU A 46 10.16 8.83 8.90
CA LEU A 46 10.03 8.77 7.45
C LEU A 46 10.38 7.38 6.89
N TYR A 47 11.44 6.76 7.41
CA TYR A 47 11.83 5.40 7.02
C TYR A 47 10.74 4.37 7.36
N CYS A 48 10.11 4.51 8.52
CA CYS A 48 8.97 3.67 8.89
C CYS A 48 7.76 3.92 7.99
N ALA A 49 7.50 5.17 7.55
CA ALA A 49 6.35 5.50 6.70
C ALA A 49 6.53 5.12 5.21
N LEU A 50 7.77 4.95 4.75
CA LEU A 50 8.12 4.69 3.35
C LEU A 50 7.37 3.48 2.73
N PRO A 51 7.31 2.30 3.36
CA PRO A 51 6.58 1.15 2.81
C PRO A 51 5.11 1.45 2.55
N PHE A 52 4.42 2.11 3.48
CA PHE A 52 3.04 2.52 3.29
C PHE A 52 2.89 3.55 2.15
N LEU A 53 3.75 4.56 2.10
CA LEU A 53 3.69 5.60 1.07
C LEU A 53 3.89 5.03 -0.33
N VAL A 54 4.91 4.19 -0.53
CA VAL A 54 5.18 3.55 -1.83
C VAL A 54 4.02 2.68 -2.27
N ASN A 55 3.51 1.81 -1.38
CA ASN A 55 2.36 0.96 -1.72
C ASN A 55 1.10 1.78 -2.02
N THR A 56 0.88 2.89 -1.31
CA THR A 56 -0.25 3.80 -1.55
C THR A 56 -0.13 4.52 -2.90
N ILE A 57 1.07 4.98 -3.26
CA ILE A 57 1.34 5.64 -4.55
C ILE A 57 1.14 4.66 -5.71
N CYS A 58 1.53 3.39 -5.56
CA CYS A 58 1.27 2.35 -6.57
C CYS A 58 -0.22 1.96 -6.62
N PHE A 59 -0.89 1.93 -5.48
CA PHE A 59 -2.31 1.57 -5.36
C PHE A 59 -3.24 2.59 -6.01
N LEU A 60 -3.00 3.90 -5.82
CA LEU A 60 -3.87 4.97 -6.31
C LEU A 60 -4.18 4.90 -7.82
N PRO A 61 -3.18 4.85 -8.73
CA PRO A 61 -3.42 4.79 -10.17
C PRO A 61 -4.13 3.49 -10.57
N LEU A 62 -3.81 2.37 -9.93
CA LEU A 62 -4.49 1.09 -10.18
C LEU A 62 -5.97 1.16 -9.76
N CYS A 63 -6.28 1.76 -8.62
CA CYS A 63 -7.65 2.00 -8.19
C CYS A 63 -8.43 2.88 -9.16
N ILE A 64 -7.82 3.96 -9.64
CA ILE A 64 -8.42 4.85 -10.63
C ILE A 64 -8.68 4.08 -11.92
N TYR A 65 -7.70 3.31 -12.40
CA TYR A 65 -7.85 2.46 -13.58
C TYR A 65 -9.03 1.50 -13.45
N PHE A 66 -9.12 0.72 -12.36
CA PHE A 66 -10.25 -0.20 -12.16
C PHE A 66 -11.60 0.52 -12.04
N LYS A 67 -11.62 1.71 -11.42
CA LYS A 67 -12.84 2.50 -11.30
C LYS A 67 -13.32 3.00 -12.66
N VAL A 68 -12.41 3.44 -13.52
CA VAL A 68 -12.71 3.88 -14.89
C VAL A 68 -13.15 2.70 -15.76
N SER A 69 -12.44 1.57 -15.72
CA SER A 69 -12.80 0.38 -16.52
C SER A 69 -14.19 -0.15 -16.17
N LYS A 70 -14.54 -0.21 -14.88
CA LYS A 70 -15.89 -0.64 -14.44
C LYS A 70 -17.01 0.24 -15.01
N LYS A 71 -16.76 1.55 -15.10
CA LYS A 71 -17.73 2.53 -15.60
C LYS A 71 -17.93 2.42 -17.12
N SER A 72 -16.90 1.97 -17.85
CA SER A 72 -16.99 1.71 -19.29
C SER A 72 -17.80 0.46 -19.61
N GLU A 73 -17.68 -0.59 -18.80
CA GLU A 73 -18.44 -1.83 -18.97
C GLU A 73 -19.94 -1.66 -18.65
N GLU A 74 -20.32 -0.79 -17.71
CA GLU A 74 -21.74 -0.50 -17.42
C GLU A 74 -22.45 0.33 -18.50
N HIS A 75 -21.69 0.97 -19.40
CA HIS A 75 -22.22 1.83 -20.47
C HIS A 75 -22.24 1.17 -21.85
N THR A 76 -21.82 -0.09 -21.97
CA THR A 76 -21.86 -0.91 -23.18
C THR A 76 -22.91 -1.99 -23.04
#